data_AF-A0A3B7M9N8-F1
#
_entry.id   AF-A0A3B7M9N8-F1
#
_cell.length_a   1.000
_cell.length_b   1.000
_cell.length_c   1.000
_cell.angle_alpha   90.00
_cell.angle_beta   90.00
_cell.angle_gamma   90.00
#
_symmetry.space_group_name_H-M   'P 1'
#
loop_
_entity.id
_entity.type
_entity.pdbx_description
1 polymer ?
#
loop_
_entity_poly.entity_id
_entity_poly.type
_entity_poly.pdbx_seq_one_letter_code
_entity_poly.pdbx_strand_id
1 'polypeptide(L)'
;MSIAAILIAIPDNEPPANLEALIAAAEEGELPSCILETAWHGLHWLFTGTADGGDEPWCYLLKGGTEMTIEDMVESVPRFLDRHQVDAWHQALQSVTETTLAQRFDPEAMAAAHIYPTSFWSRSDQEPWQLLWQSYSDLRDFLANQQGAGVLIYFA
;
A
#
# COMPACT_ATOMS: atom_id res chain seq x y z
N MET A 1 -6.58 -11.64 13.91
CA MET A 1 -5.27 -11.19 13.41
C MET A 1 -5.54 -10.07 12.43
N SER A 2 -4.83 -8.96 12.55
CA SER A 2 -4.98 -7.83 11.63
C SER A 2 -4.03 -8.03 10.45
N ILE A 3 -4.45 -7.67 9.24
CA ILE A 3 -3.66 -7.78 8.02
C ILE A 3 -3.07 -6.40 7.74
N ALA A 4 -1.75 -6.30 7.68
CA ALA A 4 -1.00 -5.13 7.26
C ALA A 4 -0.59 -5.22 5.79
N ALA A 5 -0.32 -4.08 5.16
CA ALA A 5 0.41 -4.05 3.90
C ALA A 5 1.85 -3.65 4.19
N ILE A 6 2.80 -4.41 3.65
CA ILE A 6 4.22 -4.18 3.78
C ILE A 6 4.79 -3.92 2.39
N LEU A 7 5.51 -2.81 2.26
CA LEU A 7 6.24 -2.42 1.07
C LEU A 7 7.73 -2.56 1.34
N ILE A 8 8.48 -3.25 0.48
CA ILE A 8 9.92 -3.43 0.59
C ILE A 8 10.58 -2.87 -0.68
N ALA A 9 11.60 -2.04 -0.49
CA ALA A 9 12.42 -1.54 -1.59
C ALA A 9 13.25 -2.66 -2.23
N ILE A 10 13.31 -2.65 -3.57
CA ILE A 10 14.13 -3.56 -4.38
C ILE A 10 15.12 -2.73 -5.19
N PRO A 11 16.31 -2.42 -4.65
CA PRO A 11 17.26 -1.48 -5.26
C PRO A 11 17.68 -1.84 -6.68
N ASP A 12 17.84 -3.15 -6.97
CA ASP A 12 18.28 -3.63 -8.28
C ASP A 12 17.16 -3.61 -9.33
N ASN A 13 15.91 -3.33 -8.91
CA ASN A 13 14.73 -3.28 -9.76
C ASN A 13 14.52 -4.57 -10.59
N GLU A 14 14.81 -5.71 -9.99
CA GLU A 14 14.53 -7.04 -10.55
C GLU A 14 13.58 -7.80 -9.64
N PRO A 15 12.62 -8.58 -10.19
CA PRO A 15 11.74 -9.42 -9.38
C PRO A 15 12.58 -10.34 -8.47
N PRO A 16 12.36 -10.30 -7.14
CA PRO A 16 13.19 -11.05 -6.20
C PRO A 16 12.97 -12.56 -6.38
N ALA A 17 14.07 -13.31 -6.51
CA ALA A 17 14.02 -14.77 -6.67
C ALA A 17 13.73 -15.51 -5.34
N ASN A 18 14.00 -14.87 -4.20
CA ASN A 18 13.79 -15.43 -2.87
C ASN A 18 13.12 -14.38 -1.97
N LEU A 19 11.80 -14.48 -1.80
CA LEU A 19 11.04 -13.54 -0.98
C LEU A 19 11.31 -13.72 0.52
N GLU A 20 11.57 -14.94 0.99
CA GLU A 20 11.83 -15.17 2.42
C GLU A 20 13.08 -14.41 2.87
N ALA A 21 14.17 -14.52 2.11
CA ALA A 21 15.41 -13.80 2.40
C ALA A 21 15.22 -12.28 2.30
N LEU A 22 14.41 -11.82 1.35
CA LEU A 22 14.08 -10.40 1.20
C LEU A 22 13.27 -9.87 2.39
N ILE A 23 12.25 -10.62 2.83
CA ILE A 23 11.41 -10.26 3.98
C ILE A 23 12.27 -10.22 5.24
N ALA A 24 13.10 -11.24 5.48
CA ALA A 24 14.01 -11.26 6.63
C ALA A 24 14.96 -10.05 6.63
N ALA A 25 15.55 -9.71 5.48
CA ALA A 25 16.41 -8.54 5.35
C ALA A 25 15.67 -7.22 5.64
N ALA A 26 14.40 -7.10 5.23
CA ALA A 26 13.58 -5.93 5.56
C ALA A 26 13.20 -5.87 7.06
N GLU A 27 12.91 -7.00 7.69
CA GLU A 27 12.64 -7.09 9.13
C GLU A 27 13.87 -6.77 9.99
N GLU A 28 15.06 -7.14 9.52
CA GLU A 28 16.35 -6.81 10.13
C GLU A 28 16.79 -5.35 9.86
N GLY A 29 16.05 -4.62 9.02
CA GLY A 29 16.31 -3.23 8.66
C GLY A 29 17.46 -3.04 7.64
N GLU A 30 17.88 -4.11 6.97
CA GLU A 30 18.88 -4.06 5.91
C GLU A 30 18.32 -3.48 4.61
N LEU A 31 17.00 -3.60 4.41
CA LEU A 31 16.28 -3.02 3.29
C LEU A 31 15.25 -1.98 3.76
N PRO A 32 15.13 -0.84 3.06
CA PRO A 32 14.06 0.12 3.33
C PRO A 32 12.69 -0.54 3.16
N SER A 33 11.82 -0.35 4.16
CA SER A 33 10.46 -0.85 4.14
C SER A 33 9.47 0.19 4.70
N CYS A 34 8.20 0.04 4.33
CA CYS A 34 7.09 0.83 4.82
C CYS A 34 5.94 -0.10 5.18
N ILE A 35 5.39 0.05 6.38
CA ILE A 35 4.28 -0.75 6.87
C ILE A 35 3.08 0.18 7.02
N LEU A 36 2.01 -0.10 6.27
CA LEU A 36 0.80 0.72 6.29
C LEU A 36 -0.23 0.23 7.31
N GLU A 37 0.13 -0.74 8.15
CA GLU A 37 -0.75 -1.38 9.13
C GLU A 37 -2.11 -1.72 8.47
N THR A 38 -3.23 -1.54 9.17
CA THR A 38 -4.57 -1.79 8.60
C THR A 38 -5.08 -0.70 7.66
N ALA A 39 -4.28 0.34 7.36
CA ALA A 39 -4.73 1.49 6.59
C ALA A 39 -4.80 1.23 5.07
N TRP A 40 -4.16 0.16 4.57
CA TRP A 40 -3.97 -0.10 3.14
C TRP A 40 -5.27 -0.11 2.33
N HIS A 41 -6.34 -0.72 2.85
CA HIS A 41 -7.60 -0.81 2.11
C HIS A 41 -8.31 0.53 2.09
N GLY A 42 -8.24 1.27 3.20
CA GLY A 42 -8.78 2.62 3.28
C GLY A 42 -8.04 3.58 2.35
N LEU A 43 -6.71 3.52 2.28
CA LEU A 43 -5.92 4.28 1.32
C LEU A 43 -6.27 3.92 -0.12
N HIS A 44 -6.37 2.63 -0.44
CA HIS A 44 -6.84 2.19 -1.76
C HIS A 44 -8.19 2.80 -2.12
N TRP A 45 -9.16 2.75 -1.20
CA TRP A 45 -10.48 3.39 -1.38
C TRP A 45 -10.36 4.90 -1.62
N LEU A 46 -9.55 5.63 -0.85
CA LEU A 46 -9.36 7.07 -1.05
C LEU A 46 -8.69 7.41 -2.41
N PHE A 47 -7.94 6.49 -2.99
CA PHE A 47 -7.31 6.68 -4.29
C PHE A 47 -8.25 6.33 -5.44
N THR A 48 -9.04 5.26 -5.32
CA THR A 48 -9.79 4.67 -6.43
C THR A 48 -11.30 4.85 -6.34
N GLY A 49 -11.84 5.07 -5.13
CA GLY A 49 -13.28 5.03 -4.85
C GLY A 49 -13.89 3.62 -4.95
N THR A 50 -13.06 2.59 -4.94
CA THR A 50 -13.48 1.18 -5.07
C THR A 50 -12.81 0.32 -4.02
N ALA A 51 -13.38 -0.86 -3.71
CA ALA A 51 -12.80 -1.78 -2.73
C ALA A 51 -11.58 -2.52 -3.30
N ASP A 52 -11.67 -2.98 -4.54
CA ASP A 52 -10.66 -3.84 -5.17
C ASP A 52 -10.34 -3.44 -6.62
N GLY A 53 -10.86 -2.31 -7.10
CA GLY A 53 -10.76 -1.88 -8.50
C GLY A 53 -9.78 -0.73 -8.70
N GLY A 54 -10.07 0.12 -9.69
CA GLY A 54 -9.28 1.29 -10.03
C GLY A 54 -8.25 1.06 -11.13
N ASP A 55 -7.81 2.17 -11.70
CA ASP A 55 -6.82 2.21 -12.77
C ASP A 55 -5.42 2.51 -12.21
N GLU A 56 -4.39 2.06 -12.91
CA GLU A 56 -3.02 2.41 -12.60
C GLU A 56 -2.80 3.93 -12.78
N PRO A 57 -2.04 4.60 -11.88
CA PRO A 57 -1.28 4.02 -10.76
C PRO A 57 -2.02 3.95 -9.41
N TRP A 58 -3.31 4.31 -9.37
CA TRP A 58 -4.07 4.47 -8.12
C TRP A 58 -4.38 3.15 -7.41
N CYS A 59 -4.46 2.06 -8.16
CA CYS A 59 -4.76 0.74 -7.63
C CYS A 59 -3.55 -0.01 -7.07
N TYR A 60 -2.34 0.55 -7.12
CA TYR A 60 -1.09 -0.19 -6.86
C TYR A 60 -0.95 -0.84 -5.48
N LEU A 61 -1.69 -0.38 -4.47
CA LEU A 61 -1.76 -1.10 -3.19
C LEU A 61 -2.32 -2.52 -3.32
N LEU A 62 -3.23 -2.78 -4.26
CA LEU A 62 -3.93 -4.06 -4.41
C LEU A 62 -3.70 -4.75 -5.75
N LYS A 63 -3.44 -3.98 -6.80
CA LYS A 63 -3.42 -4.45 -8.19
C LYS A 63 -2.24 -3.86 -8.96
N GLY A 64 -2.05 -4.33 -10.18
CA GLY A 64 -0.90 -3.95 -11.00
C GLY A 64 0.35 -4.72 -10.58
N GLY A 65 1.48 -4.31 -11.16
CA GLY A 65 2.74 -5.03 -11.01
C GLY A 65 2.73 -6.44 -11.57
N THR A 66 3.77 -7.19 -11.23
CA THR A 66 3.91 -8.61 -11.52
C THR A 66 3.60 -9.42 -10.26
N GLU A 67 2.64 -10.33 -10.34
CA GLU A 67 2.37 -11.29 -9.26
C GLU A 67 3.55 -12.24 -9.07
N MET A 68 4.01 -12.34 -7.83
CA MET A 68 5.08 -13.24 -7.42
C MET A 68 4.43 -14.52 -6.90
N THR A 69 4.71 -15.65 -7.54
CA THR A 69 4.26 -16.96 -7.05
C THR A 69 5.35 -17.59 -6.20
N ILE A 70 5.04 -17.94 -4.96
CA ILE A 70 5.89 -18.79 -4.12
C ILE A 70 5.03 -19.92 -3.56
N GLU A 71 5.60 -21.13 -3.55
CA GLU A 71 4.93 -22.38 -3.15
C GLU A 71 4.32 -22.31 -1.74
N ASP A 72 4.90 -21.49 -0.84
CA ASP A 72 4.50 -21.38 0.57
C ASP A 72 3.75 -20.09 0.95
N MET A 73 3.62 -19.10 0.05
CA MET A 73 2.86 -17.86 0.33
C MET A 73 1.42 -17.97 -0.18
N VAL A 74 0.56 -18.59 0.64
CA VAL A 74 -0.82 -18.95 0.24
C VAL A 74 -1.85 -17.87 0.60
N GLU A 75 -1.57 -17.01 1.58
CA GLU A 75 -2.57 -16.08 2.15
C GLU A 75 -2.73 -14.78 1.35
N SER A 76 -1.64 -14.26 0.78
CA SER A 76 -1.68 -13.14 -0.16
C SER A 76 -0.59 -13.30 -1.21
N VAL A 77 -0.89 -12.99 -2.47
CA VAL A 77 0.06 -13.06 -3.59
C VAL A 77 0.88 -11.78 -3.59
N PRO A 78 2.19 -11.80 -3.27
CA PRO A 78 3.03 -10.61 -3.31
C PRO A 78 3.11 -10.06 -4.72
N ARG A 79 3.28 -8.75 -4.85
CA ARG A 79 3.34 -8.05 -6.14
C ARG A 79 4.61 -7.25 -6.22
N PHE A 80 5.31 -7.35 -7.34
CA PHE A 80 6.46 -6.53 -7.66
C PHE A 80 6.04 -5.39 -8.59
N LEU A 81 6.24 -4.15 -8.15
CA LEU A 81 6.19 -2.96 -8.99
C LEU A 81 7.59 -2.64 -9.48
N ASP A 82 7.75 -2.48 -10.79
CA ASP A 82 9.01 -1.97 -11.32
C ASP A 82 9.18 -0.46 -11.06
N ARG A 83 10.40 0.05 -11.27
CA ARG A 83 10.73 1.47 -11.06
C ARG A 83 9.85 2.43 -11.83
N HIS A 84 9.36 2.06 -13.01
CA HIS A 84 8.49 2.94 -13.80
C HIS A 84 7.11 3.04 -13.16
N GLN A 85 6.61 1.94 -12.60
CA GLN A 85 5.38 1.91 -11.83
C GLN A 85 5.52 2.67 -10.51
N VAL A 86 6.64 2.49 -9.79
CA VAL A 86 6.97 3.23 -8.56
C VAL A 86 7.05 4.73 -8.83
N ASP A 87 7.77 5.15 -9.87
CA ASP A 87 7.90 6.55 -10.26
C ASP A 87 6.54 7.17 -10.66
N ALA A 88 5.73 6.43 -11.43
CA ALA A 88 4.38 6.85 -11.81
C ALA A 88 3.47 7.00 -10.58
N TRP A 89 3.60 6.10 -9.61
CA TRP A 89 2.82 6.15 -8.38
C TRP A 89 3.21 7.35 -7.51
N HIS A 90 4.52 7.53 -7.29
CA HIS A 90 5.06 8.68 -6.58
C HIS A 90 4.57 9.99 -7.23
N GLN A 91 4.66 10.11 -8.55
CA GLN A 91 4.21 11.31 -9.28
C GLN A 91 2.70 11.55 -9.12
N ALA A 92 1.88 10.50 -9.20
CA ALA A 92 0.43 10.63 -9.02
C ALA A 92 0.06 11.11 -7.61
N LEU A 93 0.69 10.55 -6.58
CA LEU A 93 0.43 10.94 -5.19
C LEU A 93 0.85 12.38 -4.87
N GLN A 94 1.83 12.96 -5.58
CA GLN A 94 2.20 14.37 -5.37
C GLN A 94 1.05 15.35 -5.59
N SER A 95 0.07 15.00 -6.44
CA SER A 95 -1.11 15.82 -6.70
C SER A 95 -2.20 15.72 -5.62
N VAL A 96 -2.10 14.73 -4.71
CA VAL A 96 -3.11 14.43 -3.71
C VAL A 96 -2.76 15.11 -2.39
N THR A 97 -3.57 16.08 -1.99
CA THR A 97 -3.39 16.84 -0.73
C THR A 97 -4.18 16.24 0.42
N GLU A 98 -3.88 16.64 1.66
CA GLU A 98 -4.68 16.30 2.84
C GLU A 98 -6.15 16.66 2.64
N THR A 99 -6.44 17.87 2.14
CA THR A 99 -7.80 18.31 1.83
C THR A 99 -8.48 17.40 0.79
N THR A 100 -7.74 16.96 -0.22
CA THR A 100 -8.28 16.06 -1.26
C THR A 100 -8.66 14.71 -0.65
N LEU A 101 -7.80 14.14 0.19
CA LEU A 101 -8.10 12.88 0.89
C LEU A 101 -9.25 13.04 1.88
N ALA A 102 -9.30 14.14 2.61
CA ALA A 102 -10.36 14.41 3.58
C ALA A 102 -11.74 14.50 2.91
N GLN A 103 -11.78 15.07 1.69
CA GLN A 103 -13.01 15.12 0.89
C GLN A 103 -13.45 13.77 0.35
N ARG A 104 -12.53 12.81 0.19
CA ARG A 104 -12.81 11.45 -0.28
C ARG A 104 -13.12 10.49 0.87
N PHE A 105 -12.80 10.89 2.10
CA PHE A 105 -13.06 10.10 3.29
C PHE A 105 -14.55 10.12 3.64
N ASP A 106 -15.22 8.99 3.36
CA ASP A 106 -16.62 8.76 3.66
C ASP A 106 -16.75 7.46 4.48
N PRO A 107 -16.77 7.57 5.82
CA PRO A 107 -16.92 6.42 6.72
C PRO A 107 -18.08 5.50 6.41
N GLU A 108 -19.23 6.06 6.01
CA GLU A 108 -20.45 5.29 5.75
C GLU A 108 -20.32 4.52 4.44
N ALA A 109 -19.80 5.16 3.39
CA ALA A 109 -19.53 4.49 2.11
C ALA A 109 -18.45 3.42 2.25
N MET A 110 -17.38 3.69 3.00
CA MET A 110 -16.31 2.71 3.28
C MET A 110 -16.85 1.49 4.05
N ALA A 111 -17.70 1.72 5.06
CA ALA A 111 -18.33 0.62 5.80
C ALA A 111 -19.27 -0.20 4.90
N ALA A 112 -20.07 0.47 4.06
CA ALA A 112 -20.99 -0.17 3.12
C ALA A 112 -20.27 -0.97 2.02
N ALA A 113 -19.09 -0.51 1.60
CA ALA A 113 -18.22 -1.20 0.66
C ALA A 113 -17.34 -2.28 1.31
N HIS A 114 -17.53 -2.55 2.61
CA HIS A 114 -16.77 -3.54 3.38
C HIS A 114 -15.25 -3.30 3.36
N ILE A 115 -14.81 -2.05 3.32
CA ILE A 115 -13.39 -1.69 3.35
C ILE A 115 -12.76 -2.20 4.65
N TYR A 116 -11.69 -2.95 4.53
CA TYR A 116 -11.01 -3.55 5.67
C TYR A 116 -10.26 -2.50 6.49
N PRO A 117 -10.30 -2.51 7.84
CA PRO A 117 -11.18 -3.31 8.69
C PRO A 117 -12.59 -2.71 8.75
N THR A 118 -13.62 -3.51 8.44
CA THR A 118 -14.99 -3.01 8.17
C THR A 118 -15.59 -2.14 9.28
N SER A 119 -15.40 -2.49 10.55
CA SER A 119 -15.99 -1.76 11.69
C SER A 119 -15.15 -0.58 12.17
N PHE A 120 -13.94 -0.40 11.64
CA PHE A 120 -13.01 0.64 12.11
C PHE A 120 -13.38 2.02 11.55
N TRP A 121 -13.80 2.09 10.29
CA TRP A 121 -14.05 3.36 9.60
C TRP A 121 -15.23 4.15 10.19
N SER A 122 -16.28 3.46 10.64
CA SER A 122 -17.48 4.07 11.21
C SER A 122 -17.33 4.53 12.67
N ARG A 123 -16.12 4.52 13.23
CA ARG A 123 -15.87 5.06 14.57
C ARG A 123 -16.07 6.58 14.55
N SER A 124 -16.65 7.10 15.63
CA SER A 124 -16.98 8.53 15.73
C SER A 124 -15.83 9.41 16.21
N ASP A 125 -14.68 8.82 16.55
CA ASP A 125 -13.45 9.56 16.90
C ASP A 125 -12.62 9.91 15.65
N GLN A 126 -11.55 10.67 15.85
CA GLN A 126 -10.66 11.10 14.76
C GLN A 126 -9.64 10.02 14.35
N GLU A 127 -9.63 8.89 15.05
CA GLU A 127 -8.64 7.83 14.87
C GLU A 127 -8.59 7.27 13.43
N PRO A 128 -9.73 7.03 12.74
CA PRO A 128 -9.68 6.48 11.39
C PRO A 128 -9.04 7.44 10.38
N TRP A 129 -9.37 8.74 10.49
CA TRP A 129 -8.78 9.76 9.64
C TRP A 129 -7.28 9.95 9.93
N GLN A 130 -6.90 9.99 11.21
CA GLN A 130 -5.50 10.13 11.62
C GLN A 130 -4.64 8.96 11.13
N LEU A 131 -5.15 7.72 11.22
CA LEU A 131 -4.47 6.54 10.68
C LEU A 131 -4.24 6.71 9.17
N LEU A 132 -5.29 7.05 8.41
CA LEU A 132 -5.19 7.22 6.95
C LEU A 132 -4.19 8.31 6.57
N TRP A 133 -4.25 9.46 7.25
CA TRP A 133 -3.36 10.57 6.94
C TRP A 133 -1.89 10.25 7.26
N GLN A 134 -1.63 9.60 8.40
CA GLN A 134 -0.28 9.18 8.77
C GLN A 134 0.25 8.15 7.77
N SER A 135 -0.50 7.09 7.49
CA SER A 135 -0.07 6.04 6.55
C SER A 135 0.09 6.57 5.12
N TYR A 136 -0.72 7.54 4.70
CA TYR A 136 -0.52 8.23 3.43
C TYR A 136 0.80 9.01 3.39
N SER A 137 1.12 9.71 4.48
CA SER A 137 2.37 10.48 4.59
C SER A 137 3.58 9.53 4.56
N ASP A 138 3.52 8.42 5.30
CA ASP A 138 4.58 7.41 5.31
C ASP A 138 4.77 6.77 3.93
N LEU A 139 3.69 6.46 3.22
CA LEU A 139 3.74 5.94 1.85
C LEU A 139 4.40 6.92 0.90
N ARG A 140 4.05 8.21 0.98
CA ARG A 140 4.65 9.25 0.13
C ARG A 140 6.14 9.39 0.38
N ASP A 141 6.54 9.45 1.64
CA ASP A 141 7.94 9.58 2.03
C ASP A 141 8.73 8.36 1.60
N PHE A 142 8.17 7.16 1.75
CA PHE A 142 8.77 5.93 1.24
C PHE A 142 8.98 5.99 -0.28
N LEU A 143 7.91 6.22 -1.06
CA LEU A 143 8.00 6.25 -2.52
C LEU A 143 8.93 7.35 -3.05
N ALA A 144 8.99 8.50 -2.37
CA ALA A 144 9.92 9.57 -2.73
C ALA A 144 11.40 9.14 -2.61
N ASN A 145 11.72 8.29 -1.63
CA ASN A 145 13.06 7.72 -1.41
C ASN A 145 13.36 6.51 -2.30
N GLN A 146 12.33 5.89 -2.90
CA GLN A 146 12.47 4.71 -3.77
C GLN A 146 12.46 5.02 -5.27
N GLN A 147 12.64 6.28 -5.66
CA GLN A 147 12.76 6.65 -7.08
C GLN A 147 13.89 5.87 -7.76
N GLY A 148 13.57 5.23 -8.89
CA GLY A 148 14.51 4.38 -9.63
C GLY A 148 14.69 2.95 -9.11
N ALA A 149 14.11 2.59 -7.96
CA ALA A 149 14.07 1.22 -7.43
C ALA A 149 12.73 0.54 -7.72
N GLY A 150 12.70 -0.80 -7.67
CA GLY A 150 11.44 -1.54 -7.62
C GLY A 150 10.88 -1.59 -6.20
N VAL A 151 9.62 -2.02 -6.05
CA VAL A 151 8.98 -2.21 -4.75
C VAL A 151 8.20 -3.52 -4.75
N LEU A 152 8.42 -4.34 -3.73
CA LEU A 152 7.54 -5.47 -3.43
C LEU A 152 6.44 -5.02 -2.48
N ILE A 153 5.20 -5.45 -2.73
CA ILE A 153 4.05 -5.26 -1.84
C ILE A 153 3.53 -6.65 -1.45
N TYR A 154 3.32 -6.89 -0.16
CA TYR A 154 2.65 -8.10 0.33
C TYR A 154 1.81 -7.80 1.58
N PHE A 155 0.97 -8.76 1.95
CA PHE A 155 0.08 -8.64 3.11
C PHE A 155 0.37 -9.74 4.13
N ALA A 156 0.51 -9.36 5.40
CA ALA A 156 0.80 -10.23 6.53
C ALA A 156 0.13 -9.75 7.82
#